data_AF-A0A935XSG1-F1
#
_entry.id   AF-A0A935XSG1-F1
#
_cell.length_a   1.000
_cell.length_b   1.000
_cell.length_c   1.000
_cell.angle_alpha   90.00
_cell.angle_beta   90.00
_cell.angle_gamma   90.00
#
_symmetry.space_group_name_H-M   'P 1'
#
loop_
_entity.id
_entity.type
_entity.pdbx_description
1 polymer ?
#
loop_
_entity_poly.entity_id
_entity_poly.type
_entity_poly.pdbx_seq_one_letter_code
_entity_poly.pdbx_strand_id
1 'polypeptide(L)'
;MIELVVVIVILGILAAVAVPRFTDLTTDARNAVADGACGALASSAVLLYASTKAASPIATIISNVDVSGVSLGGSCAAPTATATGGSARNCAALPSSLCN
;
A
#
# COMPACT_ATOMS: atom_id res chain seq x y z
N MET A 1 -43.35 8.12 21.17
CA MET A 1 -42.20 9.01 21.48
C MET A 1 -41.00 8.24 22.04
N ILE A 2 -41.17 7.34 23.03
CA ILE A 2 -40.08 6.49 23.56
C ILE A 2 -39.42 5.57 22.51
N GLU A 3 -40.18 5.16 21.50
CA GLU A 3 -39.72 4.28 20.42
C GLU A 3 -38.61 4.91 19.57
N LEU A 4 -38.65 6.23 19.35
CA LEU A 4 -37.59 6.93 18.63
C LEU A 4 -36.34 7.10 19.51
N VAL A 5 -36.54 7.27 20.82
CA VAL A 5 -35.47 7.42 21.81
C VAL A 5 -34.66 6.12 21.94
N VAL A 6 -35.30 4.96 21.99
CA VAL A 6 -34.57 3.69 22.12
C VAL A 6 -33.74 3.38 20.86
N VAL A 7 -34.24 3.72 19.67
CA VAL A 7 -33.53 3.47 18.41
C VAL A 7 -32.23 4.29 18.33
N ILE A 8 -32.28 5.59 18.65
CA ILE A 8 -31.08 6.44 18.61
C ILE A 8 -30.05 6.03 19.67
N VAL A 9 -30.49 5.53 20.83
CA VAL A 9 -29.59 5.02 21.87
C VAL A 9 -28.89 3.75 21.40
N ILE A 10 -29.62 2.82 20.78
CA ILE A 10 -29.03 1.59 20.22
C ILE A 10 -28.04 1.93 19.09
N LEU A 11 -28.43 2.81 18.16
CA LEU A 11 -27.55 3.27 17.08
C LEU A 11 -26.30 3.99 17.62
N GLY A 12 -26.45 4.76 18.71
CA GLY A 12 -25.34 5.42 19.38
C GLY A 12 -24.31 4.44 19.96
N ILE A 13 -24.76 3.38 20.63
CA ILE A 13 -23.87 2.35 21.20
C ILE A 13 -23.19 1.54 20.08
N LEU A 14 -23.95 1.15 19.06
CA LEU A 14 -23.39 0.41 17.91
C LEU A 14 -22.35 1.24 17.16
N ALA A 15 -22.60 2.53 16.94
CA ALA A 15 -21.64 3.43 16.31
C ALA A 15 -20.36 3.59 17.15
N ALA A 16 -20.49 3.74 18.47
CA ALA A 16 -19.36 3.89 19.37
C ALA A 16 -18.39 2.69 19.34
N VAL A 17 -18.90 1.47 19.10
CA VAL A 17 -18.08 0.25 19.02
C VAL A 17 -17.60 -0.03 17.59
N ALA A 18 -18.42 0.27 16.58
CA ALA A 18 -18.12 -0.05 15.19
C ALA A 18 -17.09 0.89 14.55
N VAL A 19 -17.14 2.20 14.87
CA VAL A 19 -16.28 3.21 14.24
C VAL A 19 -14.78 2.94 14.47
N PRO A 20 -14.30 2.67 15.71
CA PRO A 20 -12.88 2.39 15.94
C PRO A 20 -12.38 1.17 15.16
N ARG A 21 -13.19 0.10 15.11
CA ARG A 21 -12.82 -1.11 14.38
C ARG A 21 -12.79 -0.90 12.88
N PHE A 22 -13.70 -0.11 12.34
CA PHE A 22 -13.71 0.22 10.91
C PHE A 22 -12.47 1.04 10.51
N THR A 23 -12.03 1.98 11.35
CA THR A 23 -10.82 2.78 11.08
C THR A 23 -9.54 1.97 11.15
N ASP A 24 -9.44 1.03 12.10
CA ASP A 24 -8.29 0.13 12.21
C ASP A 24 -8.20 -0.79 10.98
N LEU A 25 -9.31 -1.44 10.61
CA LEU A 25 -9.38 -2.31 9.43
C LEU A 25 -9.06 -1.57 8.13
N THR A 26 -9.48 -0.31 8.00
CA THR A 26 -9.15 0.52 6.84
C THR A 26 -7.66 0.83 6.78
N THR A 27 -7.03 1.09 7.92
CA THR A 27 -5.57 1.33 8.01
C THR A 27 -4.79 0.07 7.65
N ASP A 28 -5.19 -1.07 8.20
CA ASP A 28 -4.55 -2.36 7.92
C ASP A 28 -4.71 -2.76 6.45
N ALA A 29 -5.88 -2.54 5.86
CA ALA A 29 -6.12 -2.79 4.44
C ALA A 29 -5.20 -1.94 3.55
N ARG A 30 -5.02 -0.64 3.88
CA ARG A 30 -4.09 0.24 3.15
C ARG A 30 -2.64 -0.23 3.27
N ASN A 31 -2.23 -0.63 4.47
CA ASN A 31 -0.88 -1.14 4.71
C ASN A 31 -0.63 -2.44 3.92
N ALA A 32 -1.62 -3.35 3.88
CA ALA A 32 -1.53 -4.58 3.09
C ALA A 32 -1.42 -4.30 1.58
N VAL A 33 -2.11 -3.26 1.08
CA VAL A 33 -1.96 -2.81 -0.33
C VAL A 33 -0.55 -2.26 -0.59
N ALA A 34 0.04 -1.52 0.36
CA ALA A 34 1.43 -1.05 0.23
C ALA A 34 2.42 -2.23 0.21
N ASP A 35 2.24 -3.24 1.07
CA ASP A 35 3.06 -4.46 1.07
C ASP A 35 2.90 -5.25 -0.26
N GLY A 36 1.68 -5.32 -0.80
CA GLY A 36 1.42 -5.90 -2.13
C GLY A 36 2.13 -5.14 -3.25
N ALA A 37 2.16 -3.81 -3.17
CA ALA A 37 2.87 -2.96 -4.12
C ALA A 37 4.39 -3.18 -4.10
N CYS A 38 4.98 -3.50 -2.95
CA CYS A 38 6.38 -3.93 -2.87
C CYS A 38 6.66 -5.19 -3.71
N GLY A 39 5.74 -6.16 -3.70
CA GLY A 39 5.82 -7.37 -4.54
C GLY A 39 5.69 -7.06 -6.03
N ALA A 40 4.80 -6.14 -6.39
CA ALA A 40 4.66 -5.65 -7.76
C ALA A 40 5.94 -4.94 -8.24
N LEU A 41 6.58 -4.14 -7.37
CA LEU A 41 7.85 -3.49 -7.67
C LEU A 41 8.96 -4.49 -7.97
N ALA A 42 9.14 -5.51 -7.12
CA ALA A 42 10.13 -6.56 -7.36
C ALA A 42 9.87 -7.30 -8.68
N SER A 43 8.60 -7.60 -8.97
CA SER A 43 8.20 -8.27 -10.22
C SER A 43 8.47 -7.39 -11.45
N SER A 44 8.19 -6.09 -11.35
CA SER A 44 8.44 -5.13 -12.44
C SER A 44 9.92 -5.00 -12.77
N ALA A 45 10.81 -5.07 -11.77
CA ALA A 45 12.24 -5.02 -12.00
C ALA A 45 12.75 -6.25 -12.77
N VAL A 46 12.21 -7.44 -12.46
CA VAL A 46 12.52 -8.67 -13.20
C VAL A 46 11.97 -8.63 -14.62
N LEU A 47 10.74 -8.16 -14.81
CA LEU A 47 10.12 -8.02 -16.13
C LEU A 47 10.89 -7.02 -17.00
N LEU A 48 11.25 -5.87 -16.43
CA LEU A 48 11.99 -4.84 -17.14
C LEU A 48 13.39 -5.34 -17.53
N TYR A 49 14.09 -6.02 -16.61
CA TYR A 49 15.35 -6.68 -16.92
C TYR A 49 15.20 -7.74 -18.01
N ALA A 50 14.12 -8.53 -18.02
CA ALA A 50 13.88 -9.51 -19.06
C ALA A 50 13.65 -8.85 -20.44
N SER A 51 13.00 -7.69 -20.48
CA SER A 51 12.76 -6.94 -21.71
C SER A 51 13.99 -6.20 -22.24
N THR A 52 14.78 -5.58 -21.36
CA THR A 52 15.92 -4.74 -21.76
C THR A 52 17.26 -5.48 -21.70
N LYS A 53 17.31 -6.63 -21.01
CA LYS A 53 18.53 -7.37 -20.65
C LYS A 53 19.56 -6.51 -19.90
N ALA A 54 19.10 -5.48 -19.21
CA ALA A 54 19.94 -4.54 -18.49
C ALA A 54 19.28 -4.07 -17.19
N ALA A 55 20.10 -3.77 -16.19
CA ALA A 55 19.64 -3.10 -14.99
C ALA A 55 19.04 -1.74 -15.35
N SER A 56 17.93 -1.40 -14.71
CA SER A 56 17.20 -0.16 -14.99
C SER A 56 17.16 0.73 -13.74
N PRO A 57 17.14 2.06 -13.90
CA PRO A 57 17.05 2.95 -12.75
C PRO A 57 15.71 2.78 -12.04
N ILE A 58 15.73 2.99 -10.72
CA ILE A 58 14.55 2.85 -9.85
C ILE A 58 13.33 3.64 -10.37
N ALA A 59 13.56 4.82 -10.95
CA ALA A 59 12.50 5.65 -11.52
C ALA A 59 11.75 4.96 -12.67
N THR A 60 12.47 4.28 -13.56
CA THR A 60 11.86 3.54 -14.68
C THR A 60 11.16 2.28 -14.21
N ILE A 61 11.70 1.60 -13.20
CA ILE A 61 11.04 0.44 -12.58
C ILE A 61 9.71 0.87 -11.96
N ILE A 62 9.72 1.96 -11.17
CA ILE A 62 8.51 2.52 -10.54
C ILE A 62 7.48 2.96 -11.59
N SER A 63 7.89 3.60 -12.69
CA SER A 63 6.97 4.01 -13.76
C SER A 63 6.27 2.84 -14.47
N ASN A 64 6.80 1.62 -14.36
CA ASN A 64 6.19 0.41 -14.92
C ASN A 64 5.24 -0.30 -13.93
N VAL A 65 5.05 0.26 -12.74
CA VAL A 65 4.14 -0.28 -11.72
C VAL A 65 2.96 0.67 -11.58
N ASP A 66 1.79 0.25 -12.06
CA ASP A 66 0.53 0.97 -11.83
C ASP A 66 -0.21 0.29 -10.66
N VAL A 67 -0.19 0.93 -9.49
CA VAL A 67 -0.93 0.51 -8.31
C VAL A 67 -1.72 1.70 -7.78
N SER A 68 -3.04 1.62 -7.92
CA SER A 68 -3.93 2.71 -7.50
C SER A 68 -3.85 2.94 -5.99
N GLY A 69 -3.74 4.21 -5.59
CA GLY A 69 -3.69 4.61 -4.19
C GLY A 69 -2.39 4.28 -3.46
N VAL A 70 -1.30 3.95 -4.18
CA VAL A 70 0.03 3.75 -3.63
C VAL A 70 1.05 4.64 -4.32
N SER A 71 1.90 5.28 -3.53
CA SER A 71 3.07 6.01 -3.99
C SER A 71 4.30 5.15 -3.80
N LEU A 72 5.03 4.88 -4.88
CA LEU A 72 6.30 4.15 -4.85
C LEU A 72 7.47 5.14 -4.92
N GLY A 73 8.56 4.82 -4.24
CA GLY A 73 9.72 5.70 -4.16
C GLY A 73 10.94 5.00 -3.59
N GLY A 74 11.92 5.79 -3.14
CA GLY A 74 13.15 5.30 -2.54
C GLY A 74 14.24 4.99 -3.56
N SER A 75 15.12 4.07 -3.20
CA SER A 75 16.27 3.65 -4.01
C SER A 75 16.27 2.14 -4.24
N CYS A 76 17.12 1.63 -5.12
CA CYS A 76 17.26 0.18 -5.34
C CYS A 76 17.53 -0.58 -4.02
N ALA A 77 18.33 -0.01 -3.12
CA ALA A 77 18.69 -0.62 -1.85
C ALA A 77 17.59 -0.51 -0.77
N ALA A 78 16.72 0.49 -0.88
CA ALA A 78 15.63 0.72 0.06
C ALA A 78 14.42 1.31 -0.68
N PRO A 79 13.69 0.48 -1.44
CA PRO A 79 12.47 0.91 -2.09
C PRO A 79 11.39 1.10 -1.03
N THR A 80 10.49 2.04 -1.26
CA THR A 80 9.39 2.37 -0.34
C THR A 80 8.06 2.37 -1.05
N ALA A 81 7.04 1.79 -0.43
CA ALA A 81 5.65 1.87 -0.86
C ALA A 81 4.82 2.55 0.22
N THR A 82 4.05 3.58 -0.15
CA THR A 82 3.20 4.32 0.78
C THR A 82 1.79 4.36 0.23
N ALA A 83 0.86 3.67 0.88
CA ALA A 83 -0.56 3.79 0.55
C ALA A 83 -1.11 5.16 0.97
N THR A 84 -2.02 5.72 0.19
CA THR A 84 -2.66 7.00 0.50
C THR A 84 -3.42 6.91 1.83
N GLY A 85 -2.97 7.66 2.83
CA GLY A 85 -3.51 7.60 4.19
C GLY A 85 -3.18 6.32 4.94
N GLY A 86 -2.13 5.60 4.54
CA GLY A 86 -1.48 4.52 5.28
C GLY A 86 -0.05 4.90 5.69
N SER A 87 0.70 3.96 6.25
CA SER A 87 2.11 4.16 6.63
C SER A 87 3.07 3.77 5.51
N ALA A 88 4.23 4.43 5.43
CA ALA A 88 5.29 4.04 4.51
C ALA A 88 5.86 2.66 4.90
N ARG A 89 5.99 1.76 3.92
CA ARG A 89 6.60 0.44 4.08
C ARG A 89 7.90 0.36 3.30
N ASN A 90 8.89 -0.23 3.96
CA ASN A 90 10.17 -0.55 3.35
C ASN A 90 10.00 -1.88 2.60
N CYS A 91 10.16 -1.81 1.29
CA CYS A 91 10.15 -2.98 0.44
C CYS A 91 11.51 -3.70 0.51
N ALA A 92 11.56 -4.95 0.05
CA ALA A 92 12.83 -5.67 -0.07
C ALA A 92 13.76 -4.96 -1.06
N ALA A 93 15.05 -4.90 -0.73
CA ALA A 93 16.06 -4.35 -1.62
C ALA A 93 16.07 -5.10 -2.96
N LEU A 94 16.12 -4.34 -4.05
CA LEU A 94 16.31 -4.87 -5.39
C LEU A 94 17.79 -5.18 -5.58
N PRO A 95 18.16 -6.37 -6.10
CA PRO A 95 19.55 -6.67 -6.38
C PRO A 95 20.09 -5.73 -7.46
N SER A 96 21.38 -5.38 -7.36
CA SER A 96 22.05 -4.44 -8.26
C SER A 96 22.13 -4.92 -9.72
N SER A 97 21.88 -6.21 -9.96
CA SER A 97 21.74 -6.78 -11.31
C SER A 97 20.44 -6.36 -12.00
N LEU A 98 19.39 -6.02 -11.24
CA LEU A 98 18.09 -5.61 -11.76
C LEU A 98 17.90 -4.09 -11.73
N CYS A 99 18.51 -3.44 -10.74
CA CYS A 99 18.33 -2.01 -10.47
C CYS A 99 19.70 -1.34 -10.30
N ASN A 100 19.97 -0.31 -11.10
CA ASN A 100 21.22 0.47 -11.08
C ASN A 100 20.91 1.96 -10.87
#